data_AF-A0A1B2E8U8-F1
#
_entry.id   AF-A0A1B2E8U8-F1
#
_cell.length_a   1.000
_cell.length_b   1.000
_cell.length_c   1.000
_cell.angle_alpha   90.00
_cell.angle_beta   90.00
_cell.angle_gamma   90.00
#
_symmetry.space_group_name_H-M   'P 1'
#
loop_
_entity.id
_entity.type
_entity.pdbx_description
1 polymer ?
#
loop_
_entity_poly.entity_id
_entity_poly.type
_entity_poly.pdbx_seq_one_letter_code
_entity_poly.pdbx_strand_id
1 'polypeptide(L)'
;MRKRFSLLLVVAMLLVFGSACSSGEPAVKLDDVVAKLKEAGLEAENVKDLAADDMGIAPMKFEEGKRIVVPSLGEDVGGRLFVFKKKADMEELKSYYDELGKTSAMFFSHTHAKGNVLIQMSGDMEASEFDKYKEVIDSL
;
A
#
# COMPACT_ATOMS: atom_id res chain seq x y z
N MET A 1 28.42 -12.92 -68.78
CA MET A 1 27.68 -13.42 -67.60
C MET A 1 28.21 -12.73 -66.34
N ARG A 2 27.48 -11.76 -65.80
CA ARG A 2 27.21 -11.50 -64.36
C ARG A 2 26.27 -10.30 -64.31
N LYS A 3 25.27 -10.42 -63.45
CA LYS A 3 23.91 -9.89 -63.61
C LYS A 3 23.83 -8.39 -63.29
N ARG A 4 22.97 -7.71 -64.04
CA ARG A 4 22.40 -6.38 -63.76
C ARG A 4 21.69 -6.42 -62.40
N PHE A 5 21.73 -5.34 -61.63
CA PHE A 5 20.53 -4.65 -61.16
C PHE A 5 20.92 -3.35 -60.45
N SER A 6 20.70 -2.23 -61.16
CA SER A 6 20.61 -0.90 -60.57
C SER A 6 19.32 -0.79 -59.74
N LEU A 7 19.37 0.09 -58.75
CA LEU A 7 18.26 0.96 -58.30
C LEU A 7 17.09 0.29 -57.56
N LEU A 8 17.04 0.47 -56.24
CA LEU A 8 15.80 0.87 -55.58
C LEU A 8 16.08 1.69 -54.30
N LEU A 9 15.46 2.85 -54.31
CA LEU A 9 15.50 3.97 -53.38
C LEU A 9 14.29 3.83 -52.42
N VAL A 10 14.44 4.35 -51.20
CA VAL A 10 13.38 4.77 -50.25
C VAL A 10 12.67 3.70 -49.39
N VAL A 11 12.49 4.11 -48.12
CA VAL A 11 11.49 3.70 -47.11
C VAL A 11 11.96 2.67 -46.08
N ALA A 12 12.43 3.15 -44.93
CA ALA A 12 11.86 2.82 -43.61
C ALA A 12 12.58 3.60 -42.50
N MET A 13 12.38 4.92 -42.50
CA MET A 13 12.35 5.71 -41.27
C MET A 13 10.88 5.72 -40.81
N LEU A 14 10.66 5.58 -39.50
CA LEU A 14 9.37 5.41 -38.79
C LEU A 14 8.78 4.00 -38.80
N LEU A 15 8.83 3.32 -37.65
CA LEU A 15 7.75 3.28 -36.64
C LEU A 15 8.32 2.58 -35.38
N VAL A 16 8.58 3.25 -34.24
CA VAL A 16 7.66 3.93 -33.32
C VAL A 16 7.20 3.02 -32.16
N PHE A 17 7.27 3.64 -30.97
CA PHE A 17 6.74 3.32 -29.64
C PHE A 17 7.48 2.32 -28.76
N GLY A 18 7.98 2.89 -27.66
CA GLY A 18 8.59 2.20 -26.57
C GLY A 18 7.65 1.20 -25.93
N SER A 19 8.22 0.10 -25.48
CA SER A 19 7.69 -0.67 -24.36
C SER A 19 7.88 0.16 -23.09
N ALA A 20 7.11 1.26 -22.97
CA ALA A 20 6.56 1.60 -21.68
C ALA A 20 5.61 0.44 -21.35
N CYS A 21 6.18 -0.64 -20.81
CA CYS A 21 5.46 -1.52 -19.93
C CYS A 21 5.04 -0.66 -18.73
N SER A 22 3.99 0.13 -18.93
CA SER A 22 2.97 0.35 -17.92
C SER A 22 2.28 -1.00 -17.74
N SER A 23 3.05 -1.98 -17.24
CA SER A 23 2.50 -3.17 -16.62
C SER A 23 1.81 -2.62 -15.38
N GLY A 24 0.53 -2.26 -15.53
CA GLY A 24 -0.32 -2.00 -14.40
C GLY A 24 -0.36 -3.31 -13.64
N GLU A 25 0.51 -3.43 -12.62
CA GLU A 25 0.33 -4.42 -11.58
C GLU A 25 -1.13 -4.33 -11.13
N PRO A 26 -1.82 -5.46 -10.95
CA PRO A 26 -3.18 -5.42 -10.44
C PRO A 26 -3.16 -4.59 -9.15
N ALA A 27 -3.96 -3.53 -9.12
CA ALA A 27 -4.04 -2.67 -7.95
C ALA A 27 -4.44 -3.54 -6.75
N VAL A 28 -3.59 -3.59 -5.73
CA VAL A 28 -3.85 -4.33 -4.49
C VAL A 28 -5.16 -3.83 -3.89
N LYS A 29 -6.11 -4.74 -3.63
CA LYS A 29 -7.35 -4.43 -2.94
C LYS A 29 -7.20 -4.68 -1.45
N LEU A 30 -7.74 -3.80 -0.62
CA LEU A 30 -7.62 -3.98 0.82
C LEU A 30 -8.37 -5.19 1.37
N ASP A 31 -9.46 -5.63 0.73
CA ASP A 31 -10.15 -6.87 1.10
C ASP A 31 -9.23 -8.10 0.93
N ASP A 32 -8.38 -8.14 -0.10
CA ASP A 32 -7.41 -9.22 -0.31
C ASP A 32 -6.30 -9.18 0.74
N VAL A 33 -5.87 -7.99 1.16
CA VAL A 33 -4.89 -7.82 2.25
C VAL A 33 -5.47 -8.32 3.57
N VAL A 34 -6.73 -7.96 3.89
CA VAL A 34 -7.42 -8.45 5.09
C VAL A 34 -7.56 -9.97 5.06
N ALA A 35 -7.92 -10.55 3.91
CA ALA A 35 -8.00 -12.01 3.77
C ALA A 35 -6.65 -12.68 4.06
N LYS A 36 -5.55 -12.16 3.50
CA LYS A 36 -4.19 -12.66 3.76
C LYS A 36 -3.78 -12.56 5.24
N LEU A 37 -4.15 -11.48 5.93
CA LEU A 37 -3.93 -11.35 7.38
C LEU A 37 -4.63 -12.48 8.14
N LYS A 38 -5.90 -12.73 7.84
CA LYS A 38 -6.67 -13.81 8.47
C LYS A 38 -6.16 -15.21 8.12
N GLU A 39 -5.75 -15.43 6.87
CA GLU A 39 -5.12 -16.68 6.43
C GLU A 39 -3.80 -16.96 7.17
N ALA A 40 -3.05 -15.91 7.52
CA ALA A 40 -1.85 -15.99 8.36
C ALA A 40 -2.18 -16.19 9.85
N GLY A 41 -3.46 -16.27 10.23
CA GLY A 41 -3.90 -16.42 11.62
C GLY A 41 -3.82 -15.13 12.44
N LEU A 42 -3.77 -13.97 11.78
CA LEU A 42 -3.77 -12.66 12.43
C LEU A 42 -5.19 -12.11 12.56
N GLU A 43 -5.44 -11.38 13.62
CA GLU A 43 -6.73 -10.73 13.86
C GLU A 43 -6.90 -9.51 12.95
N ALA A 44 -7.99 -9.46 12.20
CA ALA A 44 -8.35 -8.33 11.34
C ALA A 44 -9.87 -8.23 11.26
N GLU A 45 -10.51 -8.05 12.41
CA GLU A 45 -11.95 -8.17 12.58
C GLU A 45 -12.68 -6.83 12.41
N ASN A 46 -14.01 -6.90 12.32
CA ASN A 46 -14.90 -5.71 12.22
C ASN A 46 -14.47 -4.71 11.14
N VAL A 47 -14.08 -5.22 9.98
CA VAL A 47 -13.56 -4.45 8.85
C VAL A 47 -14.60 -3.42 8.40
N LYS A 48 -14.19 -2.16 8.32
CA LYS A 48 -15.03 -1.05 7.84
C LYS A 48 -14.22 -0.14 6.94
N ASP A 49 -14.84 0.42 5.91
CA ASP A 49 -14.22 1.47 5.11
C ASP A 49 -14.02 2.72 5.97
N LEU A 50 -12.89 3.41 5.78
CA LEU A 50 -12.58 4.65 6.51
C LEU A 50 -13.40 5.81 5.94
N ALA A 51 -14.14 6.47 6.82
CA ALA A 51 -14.77 7.75 6.57
C ALA A 51 -13.82 8.91 6.91
N ALA A 52 -14.20 10.13 6.51
CA ALA A 52 -13.43 11.33 6.80
C ALA A 52 -13.23 11.55 8.31
N ASP A 53 -14.28 11.29 9.09
CA ASP A 53 -14.27 11.46 10.55
C ASP A 53 -13.30 10.47 11.23
N ASP A 54 -13.03 9.31 10.63
CA ASP A 54 -12.07 8.35 11.16
C ASP A 54 -10.63 8.86 11.06
N MET A 55 -10.33 9.71 10.08
CA MET A 55 -8.97 10.22 9.85
C MET A 55 -8.62 11.40 10.77
N GLY A 56 -9.61 12.06 11.37
CA GLY A 56 -9.38 13.26 12.18
C GLY A 56 -8.68 14.35 11.36
N ILE A 57 -7.44 14.69 11.74
CA ILE A 57 -6.62 15.69 11.03
C ILE A 57 -5.56 15.05 10.10
N ALA A 58 -5.55 13.72 9.97
CA ALA A 58 -4.57 13.01 9.16
C ALA A 58 -4.80 13.24 7.65
N PRO A 59 -3.74 13.22 6.83
CA PRO A 59 -3.87 13.36 5.37
C PRO A 59 -4.78 12.29 4.73
N MET A 60 -5.77 12.74 3.95
CA MET A 60 -6.69 11.86 3.20
C MET A 60 -6.35 11.78 1.72
N LYS A 61 -5.14 11.29 1.41
CA LYS A 61 -4.63 11.15 0.03
C LYS A 61 -4.56 9.70 -0.46
N PHE A 62 -5.13 8.76 0.29
CA PHE A 62 -5.26 7.36 -0.10
C PHE A 62 -6.42 7.17 -1.09
N GLU A 63 -6.36 6.11 -1.89
CA GLU A 63 -7.43 5.69 -2.80
C GLU A 63 -8.48 4.84 -2.09
N GLU A 64 -8.04 3.93 -1.23
CA GLU A 64 -8.88 3.07 -0.41
C GLU A 64 -8.31 3.01 1.01
N GLY A 65 -9.18 2.96 2.01
CA GLY A 65 -8.80 2.87 3.41
C GLY A 65 -9.79 1.99 4.19
N LYS A 66 -9.28 1.08 5.02
CA LYS A 66 -10.10 0.23 5.89
C LYS A 66 -9.59 0.25 7.32
N ARG A 67 -10.50 0.31 8.29
CA ARG A 67 -10.26 0.05 9.70
C ARG A 67 -10.41 -1.44 9.98
N ILE A 68 -9.52 -1.99 10.80
CA ILE A 68 -9.58 -3.35 11.35
C ILE A 68 -9.46 -3.29 12.88
N VAL A 69 -10.07 -4.25 13.55
CA VAL A 69 -10.01 -4.45 15.00
C VAL A 69 -9.19 -5.70 15.30
N VAL A 70 -8.42 -5.64 16.38
CA VAL A 70 -7.59 -6.71 16.93
C VAL A 70 -8.14 -7.00 18.34
N PRO A 71 -9.14 -7.89 18.47
CA PRO A 71 -9.87 -8.09 19.74
C PRO A 71 -8.98 -8.45 20.93
N SER A 72 -7.83 -9.07 20.71
CA SER A 72 -6.85 -9.37 21.78
C SER A 72 -6.24 -8.11 22.42
N LEU A 73 -6.27 -6.96 21.75
CA LEU A 73 -5.80 -5.68 22.27
C LEU A 73 -6.92 -4.86 22.94
N GLY A 74 -8.19 -5.16 22.64
CA GLY A 74 -9.36 -4.48 23.20
C GLY A 74 -10.55 -4.42 22.23
N GLU A 75 -11.73 -4.06 22.74
CA GLU A 75 -13.01 -4.13 21.98
C GLU A 75 -13.02 -3.28 20.70
N ASP A 76 -12.30 -2.14 20.70
CA ASP A 76 -12.20 -1.23 19.55
C ASP A 76 -10.74 -0.79 19.31
N VAL A 77 -9.79 -1.66 19.64
CA VAL A 77 -8.35 -1.44 19.41
C VAL A 77 -7.94 -2.17 18.15
N GLY A 78 -7.09 -1.57 17.32
CA GLY A 78 -6.64 -2.18 16.08
C GLY A 78 -5.89 -1.21 15.21
N GLY A 79 -6.17 -1.23 13.91
CA GLY A 79 -5.37 -0.54 12.91
C GLY A 79 -6.14 -0.09 11.68
N ARG A 80 -5.37 0.45 10.74
CA ARG A 80 -5.84 0.98 9.47
C ARG A 80 -4.95 0.48 8.35
N LEU A 81 -5.58 0.07 7.27
CA LEU A 81 -4.94 -0.29 6.02
C LEU A 81 -5.28 0.76 4.97
N PHE A 82 -4.31 1.08 4.12
CA PHE A 82 -4.45 2.09 3.08
C PHE A 82 -3.81 1.61 1.77
N VAL A 83 -4.43 1.95 0.65
CA VAL A 83 -3.87 1.81 -0.70
C VAL A 83 -3.73 3.20 -1.33
N PHE A 84 -2.61 3.46 -1.98
CA PHE A 84 -2.31 4.75 -2.60
C PHE A 84 -2.07 4.64 -4.10
N LYS A 85 -2.36 5.71 -4.84
CA LYS A 85 -1.92 5.86 -6.24
C LYS A 85 -0.45 6.23 -6.34
N LYS A 86 0.04 7.01 -5.37
CA LYS A 86 1.39 7.57 -5.39
C LYS A 86 2.10 7.21 -4.10
N LYS A 87 3.33 6.73 -4.26
CA LYS A 87 4.25 6.47 -3.16
C LYS A 87 4.47 7.69 -2.26
N ALA A 88 4.56 8.89 -2.83
CA ALA A 88 4.73 10.12 -2.04
C ALA A 88 3.55 10.39 -1.08
N ASP A 89 2.32 10.11 -1.50
CA ASP A 89 1.13 10.29 -0.65
C ASP A 89 1.11 9.26 0.49
N MET A 90 1.59 8.05 0.22
CA MET A 90 1.79 7.00 1.23
C MET A 90 2.85 7.40 2.26
N GLU A 91 4.01 7.87 1.79
CA GLU A 91 5.12 8.30 2.64
C GLU A 91 4.72 9.50 3.51
N GLU A 92 3.91 10.42 2.98
CA GLU A 92 3.35 11.54 3.74
C GLU A 92 2.47 11.06 4.91
N LEU A 93 1.54 10.12 4.67
CA LEU A 93 0.68 9.60 5.74
C LEU A 93 1.47 8.78 6.76
N LYS A 94 2.45 7.98 6.30
CA LYS A 94 3.33 7.24 7.21
C LYS A 94 4.10 8.20 8.12
N SER A 95 4.73 9.22 7.53
CA SER A 95 5.48 10.25 8.24
C SER A 95 4.60 10.99 9.25
N TYR A 96 3.35 11.31 8.89
CA TYR A 96 2.40 11.92 9.81
C TYR A 96 2.23 11.10 11.10
N TYR A 97 1.99 9.79 11.00
CA TYR A 97 1.84 8.93 12.19
C TYR A 97 3.15 8.76 12.96
N ASP A 98 4.28 8.59 12.26
CA ASP A 98 5.60 8.45 12.88
C ASP A 98 5.99 9.70 13.68
N GLU A 99 5.76 10.90 13.14
CA GLU A 99 6.03 12.17 13.82
C GLU A 99 5.02 12.42 14.95
N LEU A 100 3.75 12.07 14.76
CA LEU A 100 2.72 12.19 15.80
C LEU A 100 3.09 11.36 17.04
N GLY A 101 3.58 10.14 16.84
CA GLY A 101 4.04 9.26 17.93
C GLY A 101 5.22 9.81 18.74
N LYS A 102 6.04 10.70 18.15
CA LYS A 102 7.15 11.37 18.87
C LYS A 102 6.66 12.48 19.80
N THR A 103 5.45 13.00 19.60
CA THR A 103 4.89 14.05 20.45
C THR A 103 4.43 13.52 21.81
N SER A 104 3.94 12.29 21.86
CA SER A 104 3.50 11.61 23.08
C SER A 104 3.36 10.12 22.86
N ALA A 105 3.71 9.32 23.86
CA ALA A 105 3.50 7.87 23.86
C ALA A 105 2.02 7.49 23.63
N MET A 106 1.08 8.34 24.04
CA MET A 106 -0.37 8.14 23.80
C MET A 106 -0.73 8.11 22.29
N PHE A 107 0.07 8.77 21.44
CA PHE A 107 -0.17 8.80 20.00
C PHE A 107 0.79 7.90 19.23
N PHE A 108 1.61 7.11 19.93
CA PHE A 108 2.47 6.15 19.29
C PHE A 108 1.62 5.14 18.52
N SER A 109 2.05 4.86 17.30
CA SER A 109 1.47 3.84 16.45
C SER A 109 2.58 3.14 15.70
N HIS A 110 2.37 1.86 15.41
CA HIS A 110 3.25 1.15 14.51
C HIS A 110 2.86 1.42 13.07
N THR A 111 3.84 1.60 12.19
CA THR A 111 3.59 1.78 10.76
C THR A 111 4.54 0.95 9.92
N HIS A 112 4.06 0.42 8.80
CA HIS A 112 4.88 -0.28 7.81
C HIS A 112 4.27 -0.18 6.42
N ALA A 113 5.12 -0.09 5.40
CA ALA A 113 4.65 0.08 4.03
C ALA A 113 5.43 -0.79 3.05
N LYS A 114 4.70 -1.33 2.07
CA LYS A 114 5.24 -2.08 0.94
C LYS A 114 4.52 -1.65 -0.34
N GLY A 115 5.29 -1.26 -1.35
CA GLY A 115 4.73 -0.73 -2.60
C GLY A 115 3.84 0.48 -2.32
N ASN A 116 2.55 0.33 -2.64
CA ASN A 116 1.52 1.34 -2.44
C ASN A 116 0.58 1.04 -1.25
N VAL A 117 0.91 0.06 -0.40
CA VAL A 117 0.12 -0.32 0.77
C VAL A 117 0.81 0.17 2.04
N LEU A 118 0.04 0.75 2.96
CA LEU A 118 0.46 1.14 4.30
C LEU A 118 -0.44 0.45 5.32
N ILE A 119 0.17 -0.13 6.35
CA ILE A 119 -0.50 -0.52 7.58
C ILE A 119 -0.09 0.43 8.70
N GLN A 120 -1.07 0.89 9.46
CA GLN A 120 -0.90 1.58 10.74
C GLN A 120 -1.62 0.76 11.82
N MET A 121 -1.00 0.55 12.98
CA MET A 121 -1.57 -0.22 14.08
C MET A 121 -1.43 0.53 15.41
N SER A 122 -2.36 0.31 16.35
CA SER A 122 -2.27 0.88 17.70
C SER A 122 -0.91 0.62 18.33
N GLY A 123 -0.38 1.62 19.05
CA GLY A 123 0.84 1.48 19.84
C GLY A 123 0.72 0.49 21.00
N ASP A 124 -0.50 0.09 21.37
CA ASP A 124 -0.75 -0.95 22.38
C ASP A 124 -0.31 -2.35 21.90
N MET A 125 -0.16 -2.55 20.58
CA MET A 125 0.36 -3.79 20.04
C MET A 125 1.85 -3.92 20.37
N GLU A 126 2.29 -5.10 20.81
CA GLU A 126 3.71 -5.37 20.99
C GLU A 126 4.44 -5.39 19.63
N ALA A 127 5.66 -4.85 19.57
CA ALA A 127 6.41 -4.76 18.31
C ALA A 127 6.61 -6.14 17.63
N SER A 128 6.85 -7.18 18.44
CA SER A 128 7.00 -8.55 17.95
C SER A 128 5.71 -9.15 17.37
N GLU A 129 4.55 -8.65 17.80
CA GLU A 129 3.27 -9.02 17.21
C GLU A 129 3.05 -8.27 15.90
N PHE A 130 3.35 -6.96 15.88
CA PHE A 130 3.27 -6.14 14.68
C PHE A 130 4.19 -6.64 13.55
N ASP A 131 5.35 -7.21 13.88
CA ASP A 131 6.25 -7.81 12.90
C ASP A 131 5.57 -8.91 12.06
N LYS A 132 4.60 -9.65 12.61
CA LYS A 132 3.84 -10.65 11.85
C LYS A 132 2.94 -10.00 10.79
N TYR A 133 2.35 -8.84 11.10
CA TYR A 133 1.57 -8.08 10.13
C TYR A 133 2.49 -7.54 9.02
N LYS A 134 3.70 -7.07 9.38
CA LYS A 134 4.70 -6.61 8.41
C LYS A 134 5.07 -7.71 7.42
N GLU A 135 5.27 -8.93 7.89
CA GLU A 135 5.56 -10.09 7.04
C GLU A 135 4.47 -10.33 5.98
N VAL A 136 3.19 -10.22 6.38
CA VAL A 136 2.07 -10.33 5.42
C VAL A 136 2.12 -9.19 4.40
N ILE A 137 2.30 -7.94 4.85
CA ILE A 137 2.39 -6.77 3.97
C ILE A 137 3.59 -6.86 3.01
N ASP A 138 4.73 -7.40 3.46
CA ASP A 138 5.92 -7.59 2.63
C ASP A 138 5.77 -8.69 1.58
N SER A 139 4.81 -9.60 1.79
CA SER A 139 4.48 -10.73 0.90
C SER A 139 3.41 -10.40 -0.16
N LEU A 140 2.87 -9.18 -0.16
CA LEU A 140 1.88 -8.70 -1.14
C LEU A 140 2.44 -8.66 -2.56
#